data_AF-A0A920LGE0-F1
#
_entry.id   AF-A0A920LGE0-F1
#
_cell.length_a   1.000
_cell.length_b   1.000
_cell.length_c   1.000
_cell.angle_alpha   90.00
_cell.angle_beta   90.00
_cell.angle_gamma   90.00
#
_symmetry.space_group_name_H-M   'P 1'
#
loop_
_entity.id
_entity.type
_entity.pdbx_description
1 polymer ?
#
loop_
_entity_poly.entity_id
_entity_poly.type
_entity_poly.pdbx_seq_one_letter_code
_entity_poly.pdbx_strand_id
1 'polypeptide(L)'
;MLMKFSIPLFSILIIADVFILLLSFLYTERYSQIMRNTGFIICTILIRLSFSSTGLTNLLLIVSSVIFGLLILKIYSLMNRIE
;
A
#
# COMPACT_ATOMS: atom_id res chain seq x y z
N MET A 1 -12.70 27.13 2.42
CA MET A 1 -11.41 27.20 1.69
C MET A 1 -10.55 25.95 1.93
N LEU A 2 -10.43 25.47 3.18
CA LEU A 2 -9.74 24.21 3.53
C LEU A 2 -10.27 22.95 2.83
N MET A 3 -11.59 22.84 2.61
CA MET A 3 -12.21 21.65 2.01
C MET A 3 -11.90 21.48 0.50
N LYS A 4 -11.43 22.54 -0.18
CA LYS A 4 -10.99 22.47 -1.58
C LYS A 4 -9.57 21.88 -1.75
N PHE A 5 -8.80 21.80 -0.66
CA PHE A 5 -7.41 21.32 -0.69
C PHE A 5 -7.30 19.79 -0.55
N SER A 6 -8.28 19.13 0.08
CA SER A 6 -8.20 17.69 0.38
C SER A 6 -8.31 16.78 -0.86
N ILE A 7 -9.12 17.18 -1.85
CA ILE A 7 -9.43 16.35 -3.03
C ILE A 7 -8.21 16.19 -3.97
N PRO A 8 -7.45 17.24 -4.33
CA PRO A 8 -6.30 17.08 -5.22
C PRO A 8 -5.12 16.32 -4.59
N LEU A 9 -4.88 16.49 -3.29
CA LEU A 9 -3.81 15.77 -2.60
C LEU A 9 -4.03 14.26 -2.54
N PHE A 10 -5.28 13.83 -2.36
CA PHE A 10 -5.63 12.41 -2.34
C PHE A 10 -5.32 11.73 -3.69
N SER A 11 -5.63 12.41 -4.79
CA SER A 11 -5.38 11.91 -6.15
C SER A 11 -3.87 11.83 -6.48
N ILE A 12 -3.10 12.83 -6.05
CA ILE A 12 -1.63 12.84 -6.24
C ILE A 12 -0.97 11.70 -5.47
N LEU A 13 -1.50 11.37 -4.29
CA LEU A 13 -1.00 10.28 -3.47
C LEU A 13 -1.22 8.93 -4.17
N ILE A 14 -2.38 8.73 -4.79
CA ILE A 14 -2.66 7.50 -5.56
C ILE A 14 -1.71 7.36 -6.76
N ILE A 15 -1.48 8.46 -7.48
CA ILE A 15 -0.54 8.49 -8.61
C ILE A 15 0.89 8.22 -8.17
N ALA A 16 1.30 8.75 -7.01
CA ALA A 16 2.63 8.48 -6.44
C ALA A 16 2.84 6.99 -6.15
N ASP A 17 1.85 6.31 -5.58
CA ASP A 17 1.94 4.86 -5.33
C ASP A 17 1.99 4.04 -6.62
N VAL A 18 1.25 4.42 -7.67
CA VAL A 18 1.35 3.79 -8.99
C VAL A 18 2.74 4.02 -9.60
N PHE A 19 3.32 5.21 -9.42
CA PHE A 19 4.67 5.51 -9.87
C PHE A 19 5.73 4.68 -9.13
N ILE A 20 5.56 4.47 -7.82
CA ILE A 20 6.42 3.59 -7.01
C ILE A 20 6.29 2.14 -7.49
N LEU A 21 5.10 1.68 -7.87
CA LEU A 21 4.91 0.34 -8.47
C LEU A 21 5.68 0.22 -9.79
N LEU A 22 5.54 1.21 -10.67
CA LEU A 22 6.19 1.23 -11.97
C LEU A 22 7.72 1.25 -11.85
N LEU A 23 8.25 2.09 -10.94
CA LEU A 23 9.67 2.11 -10.60
C LEU A 23 10.15 0.79 -10.01
N SER A 24 9.34 0.15 -9.16
CA SER A 24 9.67 -1.17 -8.62
C SER A 24 9.81 -2.24 -9.70
N PHE A 25 8.98 -2.23 -10.73
CA PHE A 25 9.10 -3.16 -11.86
C PHE A 25 10.32 -2.87 -12.73
N LEU A 26 10.73 -1.61 -12.84
CA LEU A 26 11.88 -1.21 -13.65
C LEU A 26 13.23 -1.54 -12.97
N TYR A 27 13.29 -1.53 -11.64
CA TYR A 27 14.54 -1.61 -10.87
C TYR A 27 14.78 -2.96 -10.17
N THR A 28 13.89 -3.94 -10.30
CA THR A 28 13.98 -5.19 -9.53
C THR A 28 13.71 -6.44 -10.38
N GLU A 29 14.75 -7.25 -10.58
CA GLU A 29 14.70 -8.58 -11.23
C GLU A 29 14.31 -9.71 -10.25
N ARG A 30 14.33 -9.46 -8.93
CA ARG A 30 14.00 -10.47 -7.90
C ARG A 30 12.53 -10.38 -7.49
N TYR A 31 11.76 -11.43 -7.83
CA TYR A 31 10.34 -11.59 -7.48
C TYR A 31 10.03 -11.27 -6.01
N SER A 32 10.95 -11.59 -5.10
CA SER A 32 10.82 -11.31 -3.66
C SER A 32 10.67 -9.82 -3.34
N GLN A 33 11.46 -8.98 -3.98
CA GLN A 33 11.41 -7.52 -3.78
C GLN A 33 10.18 -6.89 -4.43
N ILE A 34 9.71 -7.41 -5.57
CA ILE A 34 8.45 -7.00 -6.21
C ILE A 34 7.27 -7.25 -5.27
N MET A 35 7.20 -8.42 -4.64
CA MET A 35 6.14 -8.77 -3.67
C MET A 35 6.05 -7.81 -2.48
N ARG A 36 7.20 -7.34 -1.97
CA ARG A 36 7.22 -6.36 -0.87
C ARG A 36 6.68 -5.01 -1.32
N ASN A 37 7.13 -4.53 -2.47
CA ASN A 37 6.75 -3.22 -2.98
C ASN A 37 5.27 -3.18 -3.39
N THR A 38 4.74 -4.24 -4.01
CA THR A 38 3.30 -4.36 -4.30
C THR A 38 2.47 -4.40 -3.02
N GLY A 39 2.90 -5.18 -2.02
CA GLY A 39 2.19 -5.27 -0.74
C GLY A 39 2.15 -3.96 0.04
N PHE A 40 3.23 -3.18 0.03
CA PHE A 40 3.24 -1.84 0.63
C PHE A 40 2.28 -0.87 -0.07
N ILE A 41 2.24 -0.90 -1.40
CA ILE A 41 1.33 -0.06 -2.21
C ILE A 41 -0.14 -0.44 -1.98
N ILE A 42 -0.43 -1.74 -1.87
CA ILE A 42 -1.78 -2.20 -1.53
C ILE A 42 -2.16 -1.74 -0.10
N CYS A 43 -1.24 -1.79 0.87
CA CYS A 43 -1.48 -1.27 2.21
C CYS A 43 -1.83 0.23 2.23
N THR A 44 -1.08 1.04 1.47
CA THR A 44 -1.35 2.49 1.40
C THR A 44 -2.69 2.78 0.70
N ILE A 45 -3.11 1.97 -0.27
CA ILE A 45 -4.45 2.06 -0.89
C ILE A 45 -5.56 1.69 0.12
N LEU A 46 -5.43 0.57 0.84
CA LEU A 46 -6.43 0.15 1.84
C LEU A 46 -6.58 1.17 2.98
N ILE A 47 -5.47 1.73 3.51
CA ILE A 47 -5.52 2.77 4.54
C ILE A 47 -6.23 4.03 4.01
N ARG A 48 -6.02 4.40 2.74
CA ARG A 48 -6.73 5.52 2.12
C ARG A 48 -8.22 5.26 1.92
N LEU A 49 -8.59 4.06 1.48
CA LEU A 49 -9.99 3.65 1.40
C LEU A 49 -10.65 3.68 2.79
N SER A 50 -9.88 3.37 3.84
CA SER A 50 -10.34 3.49 5.23
C SER A 50 -10.71 4.93 5.57
N PHE A 51 -9.86 5.91 5.24
CA PHE A 51 -10.14 7.32 5.49
C PHE A 51 -11.24 7.92 4.61
N SER A 52 -11.50 7.33 3.45
CA SER A 52 -12.64 7.69 2.60
C SER A 52 -13.96 7.11 3.11
N SER A 53 -13.92 6.05 3.91
CA SER A 53 -15.09 5.40 4.50
C SER A 53 -15.39 5.98 5.89
N THR A 54 -16.66 6.10 6.25
CA THR A 54 -17.09 6.62 7.56
C THR A 54 -17.70 5.51 8.42
N GLY A 55 -17.45 5.56 9.72
CA GLY A 55 -17.99 4.60 10.70
C GLY A 55 -17.11 3.37 10.92
N LEU A 56 -17.74 2.23 11.21
CA LEU A 56 -17.08 0.98 11.63
C LEU A 56 -16.19 0.37 10.52
N THR A 57 -16.52 0.62 9.26
CA THR A 57 -15.79 0.15 8.08
C THR A 57 -14.39 0.73 7.99
N ASN A 58 -14.17 1.99 8.40
CA ASN A 58 -12.85 2.59 8.47
C ASN A 58 -11.93 1.78 9.38
N LEU A 59 -12.37 1.48 10.60
CA LEU A 59 -11.58 0.73 11.57
C LEU A 59 -11.22 -0.68 11.05
N LEU A 60 -12.20 -1.38 10.45
CA LEU A 60 -11.96 -2.70 9.84
C LEU A 60 -10.96 -2.63 8.69
N LEU A 61 -11.04 -1.59 7.85
CA LEU A 61 -10.13 -1.40 6.73
C LEU A 61 -8.71 -1.05 7.20
N ILE A 62 -8.54 -0.24 8.26
CA ILE A 62 -7.22 0.05 8.85
C ILE A 62 -6.61 -1.24 9.39
N VAL A 63 -7.36 -1.99 10.21
CA VAL A 63 -6.87 -3.22 10.85
C VAL A 63 -6.51 -4.27 9.80
N SER A 64 -7.38 -4.49 8.82
CA SER A 64 -7.09 -5.43 7.73
C SER A 64 -5.88 -5.01 6.89
N SER A 65 -5.68 -3.72 6.65
CA SER A 65 -4.51 -3.20 5.94
C SER A 65 -3.20 -3.49 6.68
N VAL A 66 -3.17 -3.24 7.99
CA VAL A 66 -1.97 -3.51 8.81
C VAL A 66 -1.66 -5.01 8.84
N ILE A 67 -2.68 -5.86 9.02
CA ILE A 67 -2.52 -7.32 8.99
C ILE A 67 -1.98 -7.78 7.63
N PHE A 68 -2.53 -7.25 6.54
CA PHE A 68 -2.09 -7.57 5.18
C PHE A 68 -0.62 -7.18 4.95
N GLY A 69 -0.19 -5.99 5.38
CA GLY A 69 1.20 -5.55 5.27
C GLY A 69 2.18 -6.43 6.06
N LEU A 70 1.80 -6.83 7.27
CA LEU A 70 2.60 -7.73 8.10
C LEU A 70 2.70 -9.13 7.48
N LEU A 71 1.62 -9.64 6.87
CA LEU A 71 1.63 -10.93 6.15
C LEU A 71 2.61 -10.91 4.98
N ILE A 72 2.57 -9.87 4.13
CA ILE A 72 3.51 -9.74 3.02
C ILE A 72 4.95 -9.67 3.52
N LEU A 73 5.22 -8.89 4.58
CA LEU A 73 6.56 -8.79 5.16
C LEU A 73 7.05 -10.16 5.68
N LYS A 74 6.16 -10.95 6.28
CA LYS A 74 6.48 -12.30 6.77
C LYS A 74 6.76 -13.28 5.63
N ILE A 75 5.97 -13.24 4.56
CA ILE A 75 6.18 -14.06 3.36
C ILE A 75 7.51 -13.70 2.68
N TYR A 76 7.79 -12.40 2.54
CA TYR A 76 9.06 -11.89 2.03
C TYR A 76 10.24 -12.40 2.84
N SER A 77 10.18 -12.27 4.18
CA SER A 77 11.24 -12.73 5.06
C SER A 77 11.47 -14.24 5.00
N LEU A 78 10.40 -15.02 4.81
CA LEU A 78 10.50 -16.47 4.65
C LEU A 78 11.14 -16.85 3.31
N MET A 79 10.68 -16.24 2.22
CA MET A 79 11.21 -16.47 0.86
C MET A 79 12.70 -16.09 0.77
N ASN A 80 13.09 -14.94 1.33
CA ASN A 80 14.50 -14.50 1.37
C ASN A 80 15.38 -15.37 2.29
N ARG A 81 14.80 -16.23 3.13
CA ARG A 81 15.56 -17.20 3.95
C ARG A 81 15.79 -18.52 3.22
N ILE A 82 15.01 -18.81 2.18
CA ILE A 82 15.02 -20.06 1.43
C ILE A 82 15.93 -19.95 0.18
N GLU A 83 15.99 -18.76 -0.42
CA GLU A 83 16.93 -18.39 -1.49
C GLU A 83 18.31 -18.03 -0.92
#